data_AF-A0A8H8JIV3-F1
#
_entry.id   AF-A0A8H8JIV3-F1
#
_cell.length_a   1.000
_cell.length_b   1.000
_cell.length_c   1.000
_cell.angle_alpha   90.00
_cell.angle_beta   90.00
_cell.angle_gamma   90.00
#
_symmetry.space_group_name_H-M   'P 1'
#
loop_
_entity.id
_entity.type
_entity.pdbx_description
1 polymer ?
#
loop_
_entity_poly.entity_id
_entity_poly.type
_entity_poly.pdbx_seq_one_letter_code
_entity_poly.pdbx_strand_id
1 'polypeptide(L)'
;MFLILPRIVSEAGQEYSRIPPRLYLGIFLTADVTALCLQAVGGALASAAGNLQGANRGGNIMLAGIVIQLAAVMLFDLLSLEFAVRFSLNRPVRKVDHDNDSRRGGWKSLPRGMLLMMLGLAIASVFILIRSVYRTIELTDGWTGTIISTEKWFNWFDGGAIVATMATFNVFHPSYLIKGFGSKILDFNRKLSTKPPDGAPMRRLSSDRIVIEGGGYEKYNPSPNKSPFIFEVNPSILREKPVIPLDMTIDLAPRADASNQTGDGNPFNYVPTLWICALFIALFGLTTIVHVFQAVRRRVWYMLPTVALCGFIEIIGWSGRLWGHFNTTNSGPFMMQICTTIMAPSFITAAMFLILPRIVSEIGREYSRMPPRLYLGIFLTADVTALCLQAIGGALASVATTLEGANRGGNIMLAGIVIQLAAVALFDLLSIEFAVRFTLNRPVRNLQNGMKSRFGSWKSLPMGVPLMMLGLAIASLFILIRSVYRTIELTDGWNGAIISTEKWFNWFDGGAIVVAMVTFNVFHPGYLIQGFGNKLLDFNLSLPVDSSEKSLQENSVV
;
A
#
# COMPACT_ATOMS: atom_id res chain seq x y z
N MET A 1 -11.72 12.89 -7.28
CA MET A 1 -11.47 14.07 -6.40
C MET A 1 -10.02 14.13 -5.90
N PHE A 2 -9.52 13.09 -5.23
CA PHE A 2 -8.19 13.04 -4.60
C PHE A 2 -6.98 13.18 -5.53
N LEU A 3 -7.15 12.96 -6.85
CA LEU A 3 -6.11 13.18 -7.86
C LEU A 3 -6.03 14.64 -8.34
N ILE A 4 -7.08 15.44 -8.13
CA ILE A 4 -7.22 16.77 -8.74
C ILE A 4 -6.65 17.86 -7.81
N LEU A 5 -6.99 17.81 -6.52
CA LEU A 5 -6.50 18.78 -5.53
C LEU A 5 -4.96 18.84 -5.41
N PRO A 6 -4.21 17.72 -5.33
CA PRO A 6 -2.76 17.78 -5.18
C PRO A 6 -2.07 18.47 -6.36
N ARG A 7 -2.67 18.31 -7.55
CA ARG A 7 -2.23 19.00 -8.75
C ARG A 7 -2.52 20.50 -8.68
N ILE A 8 -3.72 20.88 -8.22
CA ILE A 8 -4.07 22.28 -8.04
C ILE A 8 -3.10 22.96 -7.08
N VAL A 9 -2.85 22.33 -5.93
CA VAL A 9 -1.87 22.78 -4.93
C VAL A 9 -0.48 22.94 -5.56
N SER A 10 -0.09 22.04 -6.44
CA SER A 10 1.23 22.10 -7.05
C SER A 10 1.44 23.17 -8.10
N GLU A 11 0.38 23.50 -8.85
CA GLU A 11 0.44 24.51 -9.91
C GLU A 11 0.22 25.92 -9.33
N ALA A 12 -0.62 26.05 -8.29
CA ALA A 12 -0.92 27.31 -7.62
C ALA A 12 0.16 27.72 -6.58
N GLY A 13 0.81 26.75 -5.93
CA GLY A 13 1.89 27.00 -4.97
C GLY A 13 1.83 26.02 -3.79
N GLN A 14 2.84 25.16 -3.68
CA GLN A 14 2.92 24.15 -2.61
C GLN A 14 3.04 24.78 -1.21
N GLU A 15 3.49 26.03 -1.15
CA GLU A 15 3.70 26.82 0.06
C GLU A 15 2.41 27.10 0.83
N TYR A 16 1.26 27.07 0.15
CA TYR A 16 -0.06 27.33 0.74
C TYR A 16 -0.73 26.08 1.31
N SER A 17 -0.16 24.88 1.10
CA SER A 17 -0.70 23.62 1.62
C SER A 17 0.14 23.09 2.79
N ARG A 18 -0.52 22.60 3.84
CA ARG A 18 0.14 21.94 4.99
C ARG A 18 0.77 20.61 4.60
N ILE A 19 0.12 19.86 3.71
CA ILE A 19 0.56 18.53 3.28
C ILE A 19 1.19 18.66 1.89
N PRO A 20 2.36 18.03 1.63
CA PRO A 20 2.93 18.00 0.30
C PRO A 20 2.02 17.19 -0.65
N PRO A 21 1.84 17.61 -1.92
CA PRO A 21 0.98 16.92 -2.89
C PRO A 21 1.20 15.41 -3.02
N ARG A 22 2.42 14.93 -2.74
CA ARG A 22 2.78 13.50 -2.81
C ARG A 22 2.10 12.64 -1.74
N LEU A 23 1.83 13.22 -0.57
CA LEU A 23 1.23 12.50 0.55
C LEU A 23 -0.30 12.44 0.45
N TYR A 24 -0.94 13.42 -0.22
CA TYR A 24 -2.40 13.42 -0.42
C TYR A 24 -2.89 12.12 -1.05
N LEU A 25 -2.28 11.70 -2.17
CA LEU A 25 -2.73 10.50 -2.88
C LEU A 25 -2.61 9.25 -1.99
N GLY A 26 -1.50 9.08 -1.28
CA GLY A 26 -1.30 7.94 -0.39
C GLY A 26 -2.28 7.90 0.77
N ILE A 27 -2.49 9.02 1.46
CA ILE A 27 -3.36 9.09 2.64
C ILE A 27 -4.83 8.85 2.28
N PHE A 28 -5.35 9.58 1.29
CA PHE A 28 -6.79 9.51 0.98
C PHE A 28 -7.16 8.23 0.21
N LEU A 29 -6.29 7.74 -0.68
CA LEU A 29 -6.55 6.48 -1.37
C LEU A 29 -6.57 5.29 -0.41
N THR A 30 -5.64 5.26 0.56
CA THR A 30 -5.61 4.18 1.55
C THR A 30 -6.83 4.21 2.46
N ALA A 31 -7.29 5.40 2.87
CA ALA A 31 -8.53 5.55 3.62
C ALA A 31 -9.76 5.06 2.86
N ASP A 32 -9.90 5.43 1.58
CA ASP A 32 -11.02 4.99 0.72
C ASP A 32 -11.03 3.47 0.49
N VAL A 33 -9.87 2.88 0.18
CA VAL A 33 -9.75 1.43 -0.01
C VAL A 33 -10.08 0.69 1.28
N THR A 34 -9.59 1.17 2.42
CA THR A 34 -9.90 0.58 3.73
C THR A 34 -11.39 0.65 4.04
N ALA A 35 -12.01 1.82 3.81
CA ALA A 35 -13.43 2.00 3.98
C ALA A 35 -14.26 1.07 3.09
N LEU A 36 -13.89 0.94 1.81
CA LEU A 36 -14.55 0.04 0.86
C LEU A 36 -14.46 -1.42 1.32
N CYS A 37 -13.28 -1.87 1.76
CA CYS A 37 -13.10 -3.22 2.26
C CYS A 37 -13.97 -3.47 3.50
N LEU A 38 -13.98 -2.56 4.48
CA LEU A 38 -14.82 -2.69 5.67
C LEU A 38 -16.32 -2.71 5.34
N GLN A 39 -16.76 -1.87 4.39
CA GLN A 39 -18.15 -1.85 3.93
C GLN A 39 -18.53 -3.15 3.22
N ALA A 40 -17.66 -3.67 2.35
CA ALA A 40 -17.88 -4.94 1.66
C ALA A 40 -17.98 -6.12 2.65
N VAL A 41 -17.07 -6.18 3.63
CA VAL A 41 -17.07 -7.20 4.68
C VAL A 41 -18.31 -7.08 5.58
N GLY A 42 -18.62 -5.87 6.06
CA GLY A 42 -19.77 -5.63 6.92
C GLY A 42 -21.10 -5.92 6.21
N GLY A 43 -21.23 -5.53 4.95
CA GLY A 43 -22.38 -5.84 4.11
C GLY A 43 -22.55 -7.33 3.87
N ALA A 44 -21.47 -8.05 3.57
CA ALA A 44 -21.50 -9.50 3.39
C ALA A 44 -21.93 -10.22 4.68
N LEU A 45 -21.34 -9.85 5.82
CA LEU A 45 -21.73 -10.36 7.14
C LEU A 45 -23.19 -10.09 7.47
N ALA A 46 -23.67 -8.88 7.17
CA ALA A 46 -25.05 -8.51 7.45
C ALA A 46 -26.03 -9.31 6.58
N SER A 47 -25.69 -9.53 5.30
CA SER A 47 -26.52 -10.29 4.36
C SER A 47 -26.57 -11.80 4.66
N ALA A 48 -25.52 -12.36 5.25
CA ALA A 48 -25.44 -13.77 5.59
C ALA A 48 -26.01 -14.11 6.98
N ALA A 49 -26.34 -13.10 7.79
CA ALA A 49 -26.86 -13.31 9.12
C ALA A 49 -28.30 -13.86 9.07
N GLY A 50 -28.52 -15.03 9.67
CA GLY A 50 -29.86 -15.60 9.86
C GLY A 50 -30.66 -14.94 10.99
N ASN A 51 -30.09 -13.97 11.70
CA ASN A 51 -30.72 -13.27 12.82
C ASN A 51 -30.37 -11.78 12.84
N LEU A 52 -31.20 -10.98 13.53
CA LEU A 52 -31.03 -9.52 13.60
C LEU A 52 -29.71 -9.12 14.31
N GLN A 53 -29.25 -9.90 15.29
CA GLN A 53 -27.99 -9.62 15.99
C GLN A 53 -26.77 -9.77 15.07
N GLY A 54 -26.73 -10.80 14.22
CA GLY A 54 -25.68 -10.96 13.21
C GLY A 54 -25.73 -9.85 12.17
N ALA A 55 -26.94 -9.46 11.74
CA ALA A 55 -27.14 -8.36 10.81
C ALA A 55 -26.62 -7.03 11.40
N ASN A 56 -26.89 -6.77 12.68
CA ASN A 56 -26.38 -5.60 13.38
C ASN A 56 -24.86 -5.61 13.53
N ARG A 57 -24.23 -6.79 13.77
CA ARG A 57 -22.77 -6.91 13.81
C ARG A 57 -22.13 -6.56 12.47
N GLY A 58 -22.66 -7.10 11.37
CA GLY A 58 -22.22 -6.72 10.01
C GLY A 58 -22.45 -5.24 9.73
N GLY A 59 -23.61 -4.71 10.14
CA GLY A 59 -23.95 -3.29 10.07
C GLY A 59 -22.94 -2.39 10.80
N ASN A 60 -22.49 -2.77 12.00
CA ASN A 60 -21.49 -2.02 12.77
C ASN A 60 -20.12 -1.99 12.07
N ILE A 61 -19.72 -3.09 11.42
CA ILE A 61 -18.47 -3.15 10.64
C ILE A 61 -18.57 -2.27 9.40
N MET A 62 -19.73 -2.31 8.71
CA MET A 62 -20.00 -1.43 7.58
C MET A 62 -20.02 0.06 7.99
N LEU A 63 -20.61 0.36 9.15
CA LEU A 63 -20.61 1.70 9.76
C LEU A 63 -19.19 2.17 10.05
N ALA A 64 -18.31 1.32 10.59
CA ALA A 64 -16.91 1.68 10.81
C ALA A 64 -16.19 2.11 9.52
N GLY A 65 -16.44 1.40 8.42
CA GLY A 65 -15.93 1.79 7.10
C GLY A 65 -16.45 3.15 6.64
N ILE A 66 -17.75 3.41 6.83
CA ILE A 66 -18.37 4.70 6.46
C ILE A 66 -17.86 5.85 7.33
N VAL A 67 -17.63 5.62 8.63
CA VAL A 67 -17.05 6.63 9.53
C VAL A 67 -15.61 6.97 9.14
N ILE A 68 -14.80 5.97 8.77
CA ILE A 68 -13.44 6.20 8.25
C ILE A 68 -13.49 7.03 6.96
N GLN A 69 -14.40 6.68 6.04
CA GLN A 69 -14.59 7.44 4.80
C GLN A 69 -15.04 8.88 5.09
N LEU A 70 -15.99 9.08 6.01
CA LEU A 70 -16.47 10.39 6.41
C LEU A 70 -15.34 11.23 7.03
N ALA A 71 -14.52 10.64 7.91
CA ALA A 71 -13.36 11.31 8.50
C ALA A 71 -12.33 11.71 7.43
N ALA A 72 -12.08 10.84 6.44
CA ALA A 72 -11.18 11.13 5.32
C ALA A 72 -11.72 12.26 4.43
N VAL A 73 -13.01 12.25 4.08
CA VAL A 73 -13.64 13.32 3.29
C VAL A 73 -13.64 14.64 4.06
N MET A 74 -13.99 14.63 5.35
CA MET A 74 -13.93 15.85 6.20
C MET A 74 -12.51 16.42 6.27
N LEU A 75 -11.50 15.57 6.49
CA LEU A 75 -10.11 16.00 6.50
C LEU A 75 -9.70 16.59 5.14
N PHE A 76 -10.12 15.97 4.04
CA PHE A 76 -9.86 16.47 2.70
C PHE A 76 -10.50 17.85 2.47
N ASP A 77 -11.75 18.03 2.89
CA ASP A 77 -12.48 19.29 2.74
C ASP A 77 -11.87 20.40 3.61
N LEU A 78 -11.48 20.10 4.85
CA LEU A 78 -10.78 21.04 5.72
C LEU A 78 -9.45 21.49 5.12
N LEU A 79 -8.66 20.56 4.58
CA LEU A 79 -7.39 20.88 3.92
C LEU A 79 -7.61 21.66 2.61
N SER A 80 -8.66 21.34 1.86
CA SER A 80 -9.02 22.04 0.62
C SER A 80 -9.46 23.48 0.91
N LEU A 81 -10.30 23.67 1.94
CA LEU A 81 -10.77 24.97 2.39
C LEU A 81 -9.61 25.79 2.96
N GLU A 82 -8.76 25.19 3.79
CA GLU A 82 -7.58 25.84 4.31
C GLU A 82 -6.66 26.33 3.19
N PHE A 83 -6.39 25.48 2.19
CA PHE A 83 -5.63 25.86 1.01
C PHE A 83 -6.29 27.03 0.27
N ALA A 84 -7.60 26.96 0.02
CA ALA A 84 -8.35 28.02 -0.68
C ALA A 84 -8.31 29.36 0.08
N VAL A 85 -8.52 29.35 1.40
CA VAL A 85 -8.49 30.55 2.25
C VAL A 85 -7.08 31.14 2.33
N ARG A 86 -6.06 30.31 2.55
CA ARG A 86 -4.66 30.76 2.60
C ARG A 86 -4.19 31.32 1.25
N PHE A 87 -4.60 30.68 0.16
CA PHE A 87 -4.33 31.15 -1.19
C PHE A 87 -5.04 32.47 -1.48
N SER A 88 -6.28 32.64 -0.99
CA SER A 88 -7.04 33.89 -1.09
C SER A 88 -6.43 35.03 -0.30
N LEU A 89 -5.90 34.74 0.90
CA LEU A 89 -5.38 35.73 1.85
C LEU A 89 -3.87 35.97 1.73
N ASN A 90 -3.19 35.30 0.79
CA ASN A 90 -1.74 35.39 0.62
C ASN A 90 -0.91 35.05 1.87
N ARG A 91 -1.37 34.05 2.63
CA ARG A 91 -0.67 33.60 3.85
C ARG A 91 -0.06 32.22 3.65
N PRO A 92 1.18 32.10 3.15
CA PRO A 92 1.83 30.81 2.98
C PRO A 92 2.09 30.12 4.33
N VAL A 93 2.03 28.78 4.36
CA VAL A 93 2.31 27.93 5.53
C VAL A 93 3.81 27.87 5.81
N ARG A 94 4.62 27.80 4.75
CA ARG A 94 6.08 27.87 4.81
C ARG A 94 6.53 29.24 4.35
N LYS A 95 7.34 29.94 5.16
CA LYS A 95 8.06 31.13 4.70
C LYS A 95 9.05 30.69 3.63
N VAL A 96 8.97 31.29 2.46
CA VAL A 96 9.97 31.16 1.41
C VAL A 96 10.68 32.49 1.33
N ASP A 97 11.97 32.50 1.62
CA ASP A 97 12.84 33.67 1.46
C ASP A 97 13.08 33.86 -0.05
N HIS A 98 12.15 34.51 -0.73
CA HIS A 98 12.34 34.94 -2.11
C HIS A 98 12.40 36.47 -2.17
N ASP A 99 13.58 36.95 -2.55
CA ASP A 99 13.98 38.34 -2.80
C ASP A 99 13.27 38.98 -4.02
N ASN A 100 12.07 38.51 -4.39
CA ASN A 100 11.35 38.99 -5.57
C ASN A 100 9.83 38.99 -5.36
N ASP A 101 9.28 40.19 -5.21
CA ASP A 101 7.89 40.56 -4.91
C ASP A 101 6.87 40.30 -6.06
N SER A 102 7.04 39.26 -6.88
CA SER A 102 6.30 39.12 -8.15
C SER A 102 5.31 37.94 -8.25
N ARG A 103 5.11 37.15 -7.19
CA ARG A 103 3.98 36.19 -7.12
C ARG A 103 3.09 36.43 -5.91
N ARG A 104 2.36 37.54 -5.93
CA ARG A 104 1.18 37.71 -5.08
C ARG A 104 0.18 36.61 -5.46
N GLY A 105 -0.03 35.64 -4.58
CA GLY A 105 -1.16 34.72 -4.65
C GLY A 105 -2.49 35.48 -4.52
N GLY A 106 -3.58 34.77 -4.77
CA GLY A 106 -4.92 35.34 -4.87
C GLY A 106 -5.62 34.86 -6.13
N TRP A 107 -6.94 34.74 -6.07
CA TRP A 107 -7.76 34.10 -7.12
C TRP A 107 -7.57 34.69 -8.53
N LYS A 108 -7.17 35.96 -8.62
CA LYS A 108 -6.90 36.66 -9.88
C LYS A 108 -5.63 36.21 -10.60
N SER A 109 -4.70 35.53 -9.90
CA SER A 109 -3.45 35.03 -10.50
C SER A 109 -3.60 33.65 -11.15
N LEU A 110 -4.72 32.94 -10.89
CA LEU A 110 -4.98 31.62 -11.45
C LEU A 110 -5.70 31.68 -12.80
N PRO A 111 -5.39 30.76 -13.74
CA PRO A 111 -6.17 30.62 -14.97
C PRO A 111 -7.62 30.21 -14.65
N ARG A 112 -8.58 30.82 -15.38
CA ARG A 112 -10.03 30.65 -15.14
C ARG A 112 -10.48 29.18 -15.06
N GLY A 113 -9.89 28.30 -15.86
CA GLY A 113 -10.25 26.87 -15.82
C GLY A 113 -9.87 26.17 -14.51
N MET A 114 -8.79 26.58 -13.86
CA MET A 114 -8.37 26.02 -12.57
C MET A 114 -9.27 26.51 -11.43
N LEU A 115 -9.71 27.77 -11.49
CA LEU A 115 -10.71 28.33 -10.58
C LEU A 115 -12.04 27.57 -10.69
N LEU A 116 -12.52 27.34 -11.93
CA LEU A 116 -13.74 26.58 -12.19
C LEU A 116 -13.61 25.13 -11.71
N MET A 117 -12.44 24.50 -11.83
CA MET A 117 -12.20 23.17 -11.29
C MET A 117 -12.23 23.15 -9.75
N MET A 118 -11.65 24.15 -9.09
CA MET A 118 -11.72 24.25 -7.63
C MET A 118 -13.17 24.42 -7.15
N LEU A 119 -13.96 25.23 -7.88
CA LEU A 119 -15.39 25.39 -7.60
C LEU A 119 -16.15 24.07 -7.81
N GLY A 120 -15.92 23.38 -8.93
CA GLY A 120 -16.53 22.08 -9.20
C GLY A 120 -16.16 21.02 -8.15
N LEU A 121 -14.90 21.01 -7.69
CA LEU A 121 -14.47 20.15 -6.59
C LEU A 121 -15.18 20.48 -5.28
N ALA A 122 -15.32 21.76 -4.92
CA ALA A 122 -16.01 22.16 -3.70
C ALA A 122 -17.50 21.79 -3.73
N ILE A 123 -18.17 22.00 -4.87
CA ILE A 123 -19.58 21.61 -5.04
C ILE A 123 -19.73 20.09 -4.93
N ALA A 124 -18.87 19.32 -5.62
CA ALA A 124 -18.87 17.86 -5.54
C ALA A 124 -18.57 17.35 -4.12
N SER A 125 -17.69 18.03 -3.38
CA SER A 125 -17.34 17.65 -2.00
C SER A 125 -18.54 17.73 -1.07
N VAL A 126 -19.33 18.79 -1.18
CA VAL A 126 -20.52 19.00 -0.35
C VAL A 126 -21.53 17.88 -0.55
N PHE A 127 -21.80 17.46 -1.79
CA PHE A 127 -22.73 16.37 -2.06
C PHE A 127 -22.21 15.02 -1.54
N ILE A 128 -20.91 14.75 -1.67
CA ILE A 128 -20.29 13.55 -1.09
C ILE A 128 -20.42 13.56 0.44
N LEU A 129 -20.18 14.72 1.08
CA LEU A 129 -20.33 14.88 2.53
C LEU A 129 -21.78 14.65 2.99
N ILE A 130 -22.76 15.21 2.27
CA ILE A 130 -24.20 14.99 2.55
C ILE A 130 -24.52 13.48 2.50
N ARG A 131 -24.07 12.78 1.45
CA ARG A 131 -24.25 11.33 1.33
C ARG A 131 -23.57 10.59 2.48
N SER A 132 -22.32 10.91 2.81
CA SER A 132 -21.57 10.25 3.87
C SER A 132 -22.21 10.44 5.25
N VAL A 133 -22.73 11.63 5.54
CA VAL A 133 -23.49 11.90 6.77
C VAL A 133 -24.79 11.10 6.78
N TYR A 134 -25.58 11.14 5.69
CA TYR A 134 -26.81 10.36 5.58
C TYR A 134 -26.57 8.86 5.80
N ARG A 135 -25.57 8.27 5.13
CA ARG A 135 -25.21 6.86 5.28
C ARG A 135 -24.77 6.50 6.69
N THR A 136 -24.09 7.41 7.37
CA THR A 136 -23.72 7.22 8.78
C THR A 136 -24.97 7.17 9.66
N ILE A 137 -25.89 8.13 9.49
CA ILE A 137 -27.15 8.19 10.25
C ILE A 137 -28.03 6.97 9.97
N GLU A 138 -28.19 6.60 8.69
CA GLU A 138 -28.96 5.44 8.24
C GLU A 138 -28.53 4.16 8.93
N LEU A 139 -27.23 3.90 9.04
CA LEU A 139 -26.69 2.69 9.65
C LEU A 139 -26.57 2.75 11.17
N THR A 140 -26.49 3.95 11.76
CA THR A 140 -26.61 4.09 13.22
C THR A 140 -28.02 3.82 13.72
N ASP A 141 -29.05 4.07 12.90
CA ASP A 141 -30.46 3.77 13.22
C ASP A 141 -30.76 2.25 13.15
N GLY A 142 -29.84 1.49 12.54
CA GLY A 142 -29.93 0.03 12.43
C GLY A 142 -30.92 -0.45 11.36
N TRP A 143 -30.99 -1.77 11.16
CA TRP A 143 -31.79 -2.39 10.09
C TRP A 143 -33.31 -2.26 10.27
N THR A 144 -33.78 -1.93 11.48
CA THR A 144 -35.19 -1.66 11.78
C THR A 144 -35.48 -0.16 11.90
N GLY A 145 -34.49 0.69 11.59
CA GLY A 145 -34.60 2.13 11.68
C GLY A 145 -35.67 2.71 10.75
N THR A 146 -36.24 3.84 11.15
CA THR A 146 -37.24 4.53 10.32
C THR A 146 -36.63 5.07 9.03
N ILE A 147 -35.34 5.41 9.06
CA ILE A 147 -34.63 6.02 7.93
C ILE A 147 -34.40 5.00 6.82
N ILE A 148 -33.93 3.78 7.14
CA ILE A 148 -33.70 2.73 6.14
C ILE A 148 -34.99 2.22 5.50
N SER A 149 -36.10 2.28 6.24
CA SER A 149 -37.43 1.90 5.73
C SER A 149 -38.08 2.95 4.83
N THR A 150 -37.56 4.19 4.83
CA THR A 150 -38.16 5.30 4.08
C THR A 150 -37.41 5.56 2.77
N GLU A 151 -37.97 5.07 1.67
CA GLU A 151 -37.39 5.18 0.32
C GLU A 151 -37.08 6.64 -0.09
N LYS A 152 -37.90 7.61 0.33
CA LYS A 152 -37.75 9.02 -0.05
C LYS A 152 -36.38 9.58 0.36
N TRP A 153 -35.92 9.29 1.57
CA TRP A 153 -34.65 9.82 2.07
C TRP A 153 -33.46 9.19 1.36
N PHE A 154 -33.54 7.88 1.12
CA PHE A 154 -32.56 7.15 0.33
C PHE A 154 -32.43 7.73 -1.09
N ASN A 155 -33.54 7.97 -1.78
CA ASN A 155 -33.52 8.50 -3.15
C ASN A 155 -32.89 9.90 -3.24
N TRP A 156 -33.17 10.79 -2.28
CA TRP A 156 -32.64 12.17 -2.30
C TRP A 156 -31.19 12.26 -1.81
N PHE A 157 -30.89 11.72 -0.63
CA PHE A 157 -29.60 11.91 0.03
C PHE A 157 -28.54 10.90 -0.39
N ASP A 158 -28.92 9.72 -0.87
CA ASP A 158 -27.97 8.75 -1.41
C ASP A 158 -27.87 8.89 -2.94
N GLY A 159 -28.99 8.67 -3.63
CA GLY A 159 -29.06 8.69 -5.10
C GLY A 159 -28.87 10.09 -5.68
N GLY A 160 -29.68 11.06 -5.22
CA GLY A 160 -29.66 12.44 -5.69
C GLY A 160 -28.31 13.13 -5.47
N ALA A 161 -27.67 12.89 -4.32
CA ALA A 161 -26.33 13.41 -4.04
C ALA A 161 -25.26 12.88 -5.02
N ILE A 162 -25.30 11.60 -5.41
CA ILE A 162 -24.40 11.06 -6.44
C ILE A 162 -24.69 11.68 -7.79
N VAL A 163 -25.97 11.77 -8.20
CA VAL A 163 -26.34 12.36 -9.48
C VAL A 163 -25.87 13.80 -9.58
N ALA A 164 -26.03 14.59 -8.51
CA ALA A 164 -25.53 15.97 -8.44
C ALA A 164 -24.00 16.05 -8.52
N THR A 165 -23.30 15.12 -7.86
CA THR A 165 -21.84 15.00 -7.94
C THR A 165 -21.39 14.67 -9.38
N MET A 166 -22.03 13.71 -10.04
CA MET A 166 -21.74 13.33 -11.42
C MET A 166 -22.03 14.47 -12.39
N ALA A 167 -23.17 15.16 -12.23
CA ALA A 167 -23.52 16.33 -13.02
C ALA A 167 -22.47 17.44 -12.87
N THR A 168 -21.99 17.68 -11.65
CA THR A 168 -20.91 18.63 -11.37
C THR A 168 -19.63 18.23 -12.11
N PHE A 169 -19.20 16.97 -12.07
CA PHE A 169 -18.00 16.54 -12.80
C PHE A 169 -18.15 16.53 -14.33
N ASN A 170 -19.36 16.36 -14.84
CA ASN A 170 -19.65 16.49 -16.27
C ASN A 170 -19.52 17.95 -16.73
N VAL A 171 -20.03 18.90 -15.95
CA VAL A 171 -19.92 20.34 -16.23
C VAL A 171 -18.48 20.83 -16.03
N PHE A 172 -17.86 20.47 -14.91
CA PHE A 172 -16.51 20.89 -14.53
C PHE A 172 -15.45 19.83 -14.88
N HIS A 173 -15.54 19.27 -16.08
CA HIS A 173 -14.68 18.15 -16.45
C HIS A 173 -13.20 18.56 -16.59
N PRO A 174 -12.25 17.80 -16.00
CA PRO A 174 -10.83 18.18 -15.98
C PRO A 174 -10.18 18.33 -17.35
N SER A 175 -10.62 17.55 -18.35
CA SER A 175 -10.04 17.62 -19.70
C SER A 175 -10.37 18.93 -20.42
N TYR A 176 -11.51 19.56 -20.12
CA TYR A 176 -11.94 20.80 -20.77
C TYR A 176 -11.33 22.03 -20.10
N LEU A 177 -11.25 22.02 -18.77
CA LEU A 177 -10.86 23.19 -18.00
C LEU A 177 -9.35 23.38 -17.86
N ILE A 178 -8.57 22.30 -17.92
CA ILE A 178 -7.11 22.38 -17.78
C ILE A 178 -6.48 21.94 -19.10
N LYS A 179 -6.06 22.89 -19.94
CA LYS A 179 -5.32 22.60 -21.19
C LYS A 179 -4.05 21.80 -20.89
N GLY A 180 -4.01 20.57 -21.42
CA GLY A 180 -2.96 19.59 -21.13
C GLY A 180 -3.15 18.87 -19.81
N PHE A 181 -4.38 18.71 -19.29
CA PHE A 181 -4.63 17.94 -18.06
C PHE A 181 -3.97 16.56 -18.14
N GLY A 182 -4.17 15.84 -19.24
CA GLY A 182 -3.49 14.57 -19.51
C GLY A 182 -1.96 14.71 -19.48
N SER A 183 -1.37 15.48 -20.41
CA SER A 183 0.10 15.57 -20.61
C SER A 183 0.87 16.25 -19.47
N LYS A 184 0.24 17.15 -18.71
CA LYS A 184 0.88 17.87 -17.60
C LYS A 184 0.67 17.19 -16.24
N ILE A 185 -0.33 16.32 -16.04
CA ILE A 185 -0.26 15.32 -14.93
C ILE A 185 1.03 14.53 -15.11
N LEU A 186 1.35 14.22 -16.37
CA LEU A 186 2.52 13.44 -16.66
C LEU A 186 3.81 14.18 -16.27
N ASP A 187 3.94 15.42 -16.71
CA ASP A 187 5.10 16.25 -16.39
C ASP A 187 5.13 16.70 -14.93
N PHE A 188 3.99 16.81 -14.26
CA PHE A 188 3.90 17.18 -12.86
C PHE A 188 4.41 16.06 -11.94
N ASN A 189 3.95 14.82 -12.14
CA ASN A 189 4.53 13.66 -11.44
C ASN A 189 6.05 13.60 -11.72
N ARG A 190 6.46 13.89 -12.96
CA ARG A 190 7.87 13.94 -13.37
C ARG A 190 8.69 14.99 -12.63
N LYS A 191 8.17 16.20 -12.48
CA LYS A 191 8.81 17.30 -11.73
C LYS A 191 8.81 17.06 -10.21
N LEU A 192 7.81 16.35 -9.67
CA LEU A 192 7.85 15.85 -8.30
C LEU A 192 8.94 14.78 -8.14
N SER A 193 9.17 13.91 -9.12
CA SER A 193 10.22 12.89 -8.98
C SER A 193 11.65 13.46 -9.08
N THR A 194 11.86 14.65 -9.63
CA THR A 194 13.20 15.15 -9.99
C THR A 194 13.76 16.28 -9.14
N LYS A 195 13.05 16.84 -8.16
CA LYS A 195 13.67 17.79 -7.21
C LYS A 195 14.46 17.03 -6.12
N PRO A 196 15.81 17.02 -6.13
CA PRO A 196 16.56 16.63 -4.94
C PRO A 196 16.27 17.62 -3.80
N PRO A 197 16.46 17.23 -2.53
CA PRO A 197 16.35 18.16 -1.42
C PRO A 197 17.37 19.31 -1.64
N ASP A 198 16.86 20.54 -1.58
CA ASP A 198 17.64 21.76 -1.77
C ASP A 198 18.86 21.75 -0.83
N GLY A 199 20.08 21.88 -1.39
CA GLY A 199 21.32 22.02 -0.62
C GLY A 199 22.52 21.14 -1.03
N ALA A 200 22.39 20.22 -2.00
CA ALA A 200 23.57 19.50 -2.51
C ALA A 200 24.15 20.21 -3.75
N PRO A 201 25.40 20.69 -3.72
CA PRO A 201 26.01 21.28 -4.92
C PRO A 201 26.11 20.22 -6.01
N MET A 202 25.57 20.53 -7.19
CA MET A 202 25.76 19.72 -8.39
C MET A 202 27.25 19.74 -8.75
N ARG A 203 28.00 18.70 -8.36
CA ARG A 203 29.31 18.43 -8.96
C ARG A 203 29.07 17.98 -10.39
N ARG A 204 29.25 18.90 -11.34
CA ARG A 204 29.54 18.53 -12.74
C ARG A 204 30.87 17.78 -12.73
N LEU A 205 30.82 16.47 -12.91
CA LEU A 205 32.00 15.72 -13.33
C LEU A 205 32.23 16.04 -14.80
N SER A 206 32.98 17.12 -15.06
CA SER A 206 33.63 17.31 -16.34
C SER A 206 34.75 16.30 -16.45
N SER A 207 34.66 15.46 -17.47
CA SER A 207 35.76 14.64 -17.95
C SER A 207 36.91 15.57 -18.34
N ASP A 208 37.97 15.59 -17.53
CA ASP A 208 39.33 15.85 -18.01
C ASP A 208 40.36 15.35 -17.00
N ARG A 209 41.41 14.73 -17.57
CA ARG A 209 42.54 14.06 -16.90
C ARG A 209 43.23 14.99 -15.91
N ILE A 210 43.48 14.55 -14.67
CA ILE A 210 44.63 15.02 -13.88
C ILE A 210 45.24 13.87 -13.06
N VAL A 211 46.45 13.52 -13.49
CA VAL A 211 47.64 13.01 -12.80
C VAL A 211 47.54 12.85 -11.28
N ILE A 212 47.88 11.66 -10.79
CA ILE A 212 48.15 11.38 -9.37
C ILE A 212 49.61 11.80 -9.10
N GLU A 213 49.79 13.00 -8.56
CA GLU A 213 51.02 13.35 -7.83
C GLU A 213 50.74 13.26 -6.33
N GLY A 214 51.58 12.50 -5.64
CA GLY A 214 51.57 12.39 -4.19
C GLY A 214 52.17 13.62 -3.52
N GLY A 215 51.69 13.93 -2.32
CA GLY A 215 52.35 14.87 -1.43
C GLY A 215 51.46 15.41 -0.32
N GLY A 216 51.94 15.29 0.93
CA GLY A 216 51.63 16.25 1.98
C GLY A 216 50.52 15.87 2.96
N TYR A 217 50.88 15.11 3.98
CA TYR A 217 50.19 15.18 5.27
C TYR A 217 50.49 16.54 5.90
N GLU A 218 49.48 17.38 6.09
CA GLU A 218 49.62 18.59 6.90
C GLU A 218 48.70 18.54 8.13
N LYS A 219 49.34 18.82 9.26
CA LYS A 219 48.92 18.58 10.64
C LYS A 219 47.77 19.51 11.05
N TYR A 220 46.80 18.96 11.79
CA TYR A 220 45.92 19.74 12.67
C TYR A 220 46.30 19.41 14.12
N ASN A 221 46.86 20.38 14.84
CA ASN A 221 47.06 20.34 16.30
C ASN A 221 46.21 21.47 16.93
N PRO A 222 45.58 21.22 18.10
CA PRO A 222 44.38 21.91 18.54
C PRO A 222 44.70 23.13 19.41
N SER A 223 43.70 23.99 19.63
CA SER A 223 43.69 24.92 20.75
C SER A 223 42.59 24.56 21.76
N PRO A 224 42.83 24.80 23.06
CA PRO A 224 42.20 24.08 24.15
C PRO A 224 41.24 25.00 24.91
N ASN A 225 39.93 24.80 24.74
CA ASN A 225 38.96 25.09 25.79
C ASN A 225 37.55 24.72 25.32
N LYS A 226 37.04 23.62 25.86
CA LYS A 226 35.62 23.38 26.17
C LYS A 226 35.51 22.02 26.85
N SER A 227 35.18 22.07 28.14
CA SER A 227 34.92 20.91 28.99
C SER A 227 33.73 20.08 28.47
N PRO A 228 33.71 18.76 28.71
CA PRO A 228 32.66 17.88 28.24
C PRO A 228 31.35 18.09 29.02
N PHE A 229 30.22 18.08 28.29
CA PHE A 229 28.89 17.96 28.89
C PHE A 229 28.76 16.54 29.47
N ILE A 230 28.91 16.45 30.80
CA ILE A 230 28.61 15.29 31.62
C ILE A 230 27.10 15.35 31.92
N PHE A 231 26.36 14.31 31.56
CA PHE A 231 24.99 14.12 32.03
C PHE A 231 25.07 13.53 33.45
N GLU A 232 25.01 14.39 34.45
CA GLU A 232 24.96 14.01 35.86
C GLU A 232 23.53 13.61 36.22
N VAL A 233 23.31 12.32 36.50
CA VAL A 233 22.03 11.80 36.97
C VAL A 233 21.91 12.13 38.45
N ASN A 234 20.96 13.01 38.79
CA ASN A 234 20.63 13.37 40.16
C ASN A 234 20.08 12.14 40.94
N PRO A 235 20.71 11.65 42.02
CA PRO A 235 20.29 10.44 42.72
C PRO A 235 19.15 10.63 43.73
N SER A 236 18.46 11.78 43.77
CA SER A 236 17.49 12.09 44.83
C SER A 236 16.00 11.93 44.48
N ILE A 237 15.64 11.31 43.34
CA ILE A 237 14.24 11.00 42.96
C ILE A 237 13.99 9.48 42.94
N LEU A 238 14.41 8.80 44.01
CA LEU A 238 14.09 7.39 44.26
C LEU A 238 13.49 7.21 45.66
N ARG A 239 12.40 7.90 45.96
CA ARG A 239 11.47 7.51 47.04
C ARG A 239 10.06 7.96 46.70
N GLU A 240 9.34 7.10 45.98
CA GLU A 240 7.92 6.83 46.21
C GLU A 240 7.57 5.57 45.40
N LYS A 241 7.36 4.46 46.11
CA LYS A 241 6.91 3.19 45.52
C LYS A 241 5.40 3.28 45.31
N PRO A 242 4.86 3.09 44.09
CA PRO A 242 3.49 2.64 43.96
C PRO A 242 3.45 1.16 44.36
N VAL A 243 2.74 0.88 45.46
CA VAL A 243 2.42 -0.48 45.91
C VAL A 243 1.47 -1.09 44.88
N ILE A 244 2.05 -1.83 43.93
CA ILE A 244 1.31 -2.80 43.13
C ILE A 244 1.21 -4.06 44.01
N PRO A 245 0.02 -4.55 44.36
CA PRO A 245 -0.10 -5.78 45.12
C PRO A 245 0.47 -6.95 44.30
N LEU A 246 1.68 -7.39 44.68
CA LEU A 246 2.22 -8.69 44.34
C LEU A 246 1.50 -9.73 45.18
N ASP A 247 0.33 -10.16 44.71
CA ASP A 247 -0.21 -11.49 44.97
C ASP A 247 -1.04 -11.89 43.74
N MET A 248 -0.32 -12.10 42.65
CA MET A 248 -0.76 -13.04 41.62
C MET A 248 0.31 -14.12 41.60
N THR A 249 0.23 -15.02 42.57
CA THR A 249 0.71 -16.39 42.38
C THR A 249 0.14 -16.84 41.05
N ILE A 250 0.99 -16.87 40.03
CA ILE A 250 0.75 -17.70 38.86
C ILE A 250 0.68 -19.09 39.45
N ASP A 251 -0.54 -19.57 39.69
CA ASP A 251 -0.79 -21.00 39.80
C ASP A 251 -0.25 -21.57 38.50
N LEU A 252 0.97 -22.11 38.59
CA LEU A 252 1.45 -23.11 37.67
C LEU A 252 0.48 -24.27 37.84
N ALA A 253 -0.65 -24.18 37.13
CA ALA A 253 -1.55 -25.30 36.94
C ALA A 253 -0.65 -26.50 36.60
N PRO A 254 -0.84 -27.65 37.27
CA PRO A 254 0.02 -28.80 37.08
C PRO A 254 0.12 -29.07 35.60
N ARG A 255 1.34 -29.30 35.12
CA ARG A 255 1.69 -29.67 33.75
C ARG A 255 0.71 -30.75 33.28
N ALA A 256 -0.39 -30.33 32.66
CA ALA A 256 -1.37 -31.24 32.11
C ALA A 256 -0.72 -31.79 30.85
N ASP A 257 -0.43 -33.09 30.88
CA ASP A 257 0.19 -33.80 29.78
C ASP A 257 -0.48 -33.42 28.46
N ALA A 258 0.34 -33.02 27.47
CA ALA A 258 -0.09 -32.55 26.16
C ALA A 258 -0.86 -33.60 25.34
N SER A 259 -1.09 -34.80 25.89
CA SER A 259 -1.84 -35.89 25.30
C SER A 259 -3.35 -35.87 25.59
N ASN A 260 -3.84 -35.07 26.55
CA ASN A 260 -5.25 -35.10 26.97
C ASN A 260 -6.10 -33.87 26.58
N GLN A 261 -5.56 -32.94 25.77
CA GLN A 261 -6.28 -31.72 25.33
C GLN A 261 -6.83 -31.78 23.89
N THR A 262 -6.83 -32.95 23.25
CA THR A 262 -7.49 -33.17 21.95
C THR A 262 -8.99 -33.39 22.09
N GLY A 263 -9.63 -32.74 23.07
CA GLY A 263 -11.06 -32.81 23.29
C GLY A 263 -11.84 -32.05 22.22
N ASP A 264 -12.96 -32.62 21.80
CA ASP A 264 -13.91 -32.08 20.82
C ASP A 264 -14.12 -30.57 21.03
N GLY A 265 -13.60 -29.74 20.11
CA GLY A 265 -13.75 -28.28 20.13
C GLY A 265 -12.48 -27.45 19.95
N ASN A 266 -11.29 -28.05 19.83
CA ASN A 266 -10.07 -27.31 19.45
C ASN A 266 -10.05 -27.02 17.94
N PRO A 267 -10.17 -25.75 17.48
CA PRO A 267 -10.17 -25.40 16.06
C PRO A 267 -8.84 -25.73 15.35
N PHE A 268 -7.75 -25.81 16.09
CA PHE A 268 -6.43 -26.17 15.54
C PHE A 268 -6.28 -27.68 15.33
N ASN A 269 -7.11 -28.52 15.96
CA ASN A 269 -6.94 -29.99 16.04
C ASN A 269 -5.63 -30.46 16.74
N TYR A 270 -4.75 -29.55 17.14
CA TYR A 270 -3.52 -29.77 17.92
C TYR A 270 -3.25 -28.56 18.81
N VAL A 271 -2.30 -28.68 19.74
CA VAL A 271 -1.83 -27.54 20.56
C VAL A 271 -0.65 -26.88 19.85
N PRO A 272 -0.74 -25.60 19.42
CA PRO A 272 0.37 -24.91 18.74
C PRO A 272 1.64 -24.89 19.61
N THR A 273 2.81 -25.07 19.01
CA THR A 273 4.06 -25.13 19.79
C THR A 273 4.53 -23.72 20.19
N LEU A 274 4.64 -23.44 21.50
CA LEU A 274 4.95 -22.10 22.05
C LEU A 274 6.22 -21.48 21.46
N TRP A 275 7.34 -22.21 21.49
CA TRP A 275 8.62 -21.65 21.04
C TRP A 275 8.64 -21.34 19.54
N ILE A 276 7.89 -22.10 18.73
CA ILE A 276 7.77 -21.86 17.28
C ILE A 276 6.99 -20.57 17.04
N CYS A 277 5.88 -20.38 17.77
CA CYS A 277 5.08 -19.15 17.66
C CYS A 277 5.91 -17.92 18.05
N ALA A 278 6.64 -17.99 19.16
CA ALA A 278 7.53 -16.91 19.61
C ALA A 278 8.65 -16.63 18.58
N LEU A 279 9.23 -17.68 17.97
CA LEU A 279 10.25 -17.54 16.94
C LEU A 279 9.71 -16.77 15.72
N PHE A 280 8.54 -17.13 15.19
CA PHE A 280 7.97 -16.43 14.04
C PHE A 280 7.59 -14.98 14.36
N ILE A 281 7.03 -14.71 15.54
CA ILE A 281 6.78 -13.33 16.00
C ILE A 281 8.08 -12.52 16.02
N ALA A 282 9.17 -13.10 16.55
CA ALA A 282 10.48 -12.44 16.58
C ALA A 282 11.05 -12.21 15.17
N LEU A 283 10.95 -13.19 14.28
CA LEU A 283 11.42 -13.09 12.89
C LEU A 283 10.65 -12.03 12.10
N PHE A 284 9.31 -12.04 12.16
CA PHE A 284 8.48 -11.01 11.52
C PHE A 284 8.69 -9.63 12.15
N GLY A 285 8.81 -9.54 13.47
CA GLY A 285 9.14 -8.31 14.19
C GLY A 285 10.46 -7.70 13.73
N LEU A 286 11.54 -8.49 13.75
CA LEU A 286 12.87 -8.03 13.35
C LEU A 286 12.90 -7.62 11.88
N THR A 287 12.36 -8.45 10.99
CA THR A 287 12.33 -8.15 9.55
C THR A 287 11.50 -6.90 9.23
N THR A 288 10.38 -6.68 9.94
CA THR A 288 9.54 -5.48 9.79
C THR A 288 10.28 -4.23 10.24
N ILE A 289 10.95 -4.28 11.40
CA ILE A 289 11.75 -3.14 11.91
C ILE A 289 12.85 -2.77 10.89
N VAL A 290 13.55 -3.77 10.35
CA VAL A 290 14.57 -3.55 9.33
C VAL A 290 13.96 -2.94 8.07
N HIS A 291 12.81 -3.42 7.58
CA HIS A 291 12.11 -2.85 6.43
C HIS A 291 11.71 -1.40 6.65
N VAL A 292 11.13 -1.07 7.81
CA VAL A 292 10.75 0.30 8.15
C VAL A 292 11.98 1.21 8.19
N PHE A 293 13.06 0.76 8.85
CA PHE A 293 14.31 1.50 8.90
C PHE A 293 14.89 1.74 7.50
N GLN A 294 14.98 0.71 6.66
CA GLN A 294 15.48 0.82 5.29
C GLN A 294 14.60 1.75 4.43
N ALA A 295 13.27 1.62 4.55
CA ALA A 295 12.31 2.42 3.81
C ALA A 295 12.41 3.92 4.16
N VAL A 296 12.52 4.25 5.45
CA VAL A 296 12.69 5.63 5.93
C VAL A 296 14.06 6.18 5.54
N ARG A 297 15.14 5.43 5.79
CA ARG A 297 16.51 5.87 5.50
C ARG A 297 16.74 6.13 4.01
N ARG A 298 16.16 5.30 3.15
CA ARG A 298 16.30 5.36 1.68
C ARG A 298 15.16 6.11 0.99
N ARG A 299 14.18 6.60 1.74
CA ARG A 299 13.01 7.35 1.24
C ARG A 299 12.22 6.58 0.17
N VAL A 300 12.12 5.26 0.30
CA VAL A 300 11.30 4.39 -0.56
C VAL A 300 9.94 4.14 0.09
N TRP A 301 9.15 5.21 0.19
CA TRP A 301 7.89 5.25 0.95
C TRP A 301 6.86 4.19 0.53
N TYR A 302 6.87 3.71 -0.71
CA TYR A 302 5.95 2.67 -1.18
C TYR A 302 6.19 1.30 -0.53
N MET A 303 7.37 1.05 0.06
CA MET A 303 7.67 -0.18 0.81
C MET A 303 6.93 -0.24 2.16
N LEU A 304 6.51 0.90 2.71
CA LEU A 304 5.78 0.96 3.98
C LEU A 304 4.35 0.36 3.86
N PRO A 305 3.47 0.83 2.96
CA PRO A 305 2.13 0.26 2.81
C PRO A 305 2.13 -1.12 2.14
N THR A 306 3.29 -1.65 1.73
CA THR A 306 3.43 -2.98 1.11
C THR A 306 4.13 -3.95 2.06
N VAL A 307 5.45 -4.07 1.99
CA VAL A 307 6.20 -5.10 2.73
C VAL A 307 6.16 -4.88 4.26
N ALA A 308 6.20 -3.64 4.75
CA ALA A 308 6.11 -3.40 6.19
C ALA A 308 4.71 -3.71 6.74
N LEU A 309 3.65 -3.40 5.98
CA LEU A 309 2.28 -3.76 6.34
C LEU A 309 2.07 -5.28 6.35
N CYS A 310 2.65 -6.01 5.38
CA CYS A 310 2.69 -7.48 5.41
C CYS A 310 3.25 -8.00 6.74
N GLY A 311 4.43 -7.52 7.12
CA GLY A 311 5.09 -7.94 8.35
C GLY A 311 4.28 -7.65 9.61
N PHE A 312 3.62 -6.50 9.68
CA PHE A 312 2.72 -6.17 10.79
C PHE A 312 1.53 -7.13 10.87
N ILE A 313 0.92 -7.46 9.73
CA ILE A 313 -0.23 -8.39 9.68
C ILE A 313 0.21 -9.82 10.05
N GLU A 314 1.38 -10.28 9.59
CA GLU A 314 1.94 -11.58 10.02
C GLU A 314 2.17 -11.61 11.54
N ILE A 315 2.72 -10.54 12.14
CA ILE A 315 2.90 -10.47 13.60
C ILE A 315 1.56 -10.68 14.32
N ILE A 316 0.46 -10.08 13.85
CA ILE A 316 -0.87 -10.28 14.43
C ILE A 316 -1.29 -11.75 14.30
N GLY A 317 -1.09 -12.37 13.14
CA GLY A 317 -1.46 -13.77 12.91
C GLY A 317 -0.70 -14.75 13.80
N TRP A 318 0.62 -14.58 13.90
CA TRP A 318 1.47 -15.42 14.77
C TRP A 318 1.25 -15.14 16.26
N SER A 319 0.87 -13.91 16.62
CA SER A 319 0.41 -13.59 17.99
C SER A 319 -0.91 -14.29 18.31
N GLY A 320 -1.82 -14.42 17.35
CA GLY A 320 -3.04 -15.22 17.49
C GLY A 320 -2.76 -16.69 17.70
N ARG A 321 -1.79 -17.22 16.96
CA ARG A 321 -1.32 -18.60 17.18
C ARG A 321 -0.73 -18.81 18.56
N LEU A 322 0.10 -17.88 19.04
CA LEU A 322 0.66 -17.92 20.39
C LEU A 322 -0.44 -17.84 21.44
N TRP A 323 -1.46 -17.01 21.24
CA TRP A 323 -2.62 -16.97 22.14
C TRP A 323 -3.40 -18.28 22.13
N GLY A 324 -3.55 -18.91 20.96
CA GLY A 324 -4.17 -20.22 20.80
C GLY A 324 -3.44 -21.35 21.53
N HIS A 325 -2.15 -21.21 21.83
CA HIS A 325 -1.43 -22.15 22.70
C HIS A 325 -1.97 -22.15 24.14
N PHE A 326 -2.25 -20.97 24.69
CA PHE A 326 -2.76 -20.83 26.05
C PHE A 326 -4.28 -21.05 26.15
N ASN A 327 -5.01 -20.83 25.05
CA ASN A 327 -6.47 -20.96 24.98
C ASN A 327 -6.88 -21.73 23.73
N THR A 328 -6.70 -23.05 23.77
CA THR A 328 -6.86 -23.96 22.63
C THR A 328 -8.30 -24.16 22.17
N THR A 329 -9.29 -23.99 23.06
CA THR A 329 -10.73 -24.15 22.75
C THR A 329 -11.38 -22.89 22.18
N ASN A 330 -10.66 -21.75 22.18
CA ASN A 330 -11.19 -20.50 21.67
C ASN A 330 -10.99 -20.40 20.15
N SER A 331 -12.07 -20.19 19.41
CA SER A 331 -12.04 -20.00 17.95
C SER A 331 -11.54 -18.63 17.51
N GLY A 332 -11.54 -17.62 18.39
CA GLY A 332 -11.05 -16.27 18.10
C GLY A 332 -9.57 -16.24 17.72
N PRO A 333 -8.64 -16.79 18.52
CA PRO A 333 -7.22 -16.88 18.19
C PRO A 333 -6.94 -17.59 16.85
N PHE A 334 -7.67 -18.67 16.57
CA PHE A 334 -7.57 -19.41 15.30
C PHE A 334 -8.02 -18.56 14.10
N MET A 335 -9.19 -17.91 14.22
CA MET A 335 -9.71 -17.03 13.17
C MET A 335 -8.79 -15.82 12.94
N MET A 336 -8.24 -15.24 14.01
CA MET A 336 -7.27 -14.17 13.90
C MET A 336 -6.03 -14.62 13.13
N GLN A 337 -5.48 -15.80 13.45
CA GLN A 337 -4.35 -16.38 12.71
C GLN A 337 -4.69 -16.57 11.23
N ILE A 338 -5.75 -17.32 10.93
CA ILE A 338 -6.02 -17.74 9.55
C ILE A 338 -6.35 -16.54 8.64
N CYS A 339 -7.17 -15.59 9.10
CA CYS A 339 -7.53 -14.42 8.30
C CYS A 339 -6.32 -13.51 8.02
N THR A 340 -5.52 -13.21 9.05
CA THR A 340 -4.38 -12.29 8.90
C THR A 340 -3.24 -12.91 8.09
N THR A 341 -2.91 -14.18 8.34
CA THR A 341 -1.90 -14.88 7.54
C THR A 341 -2.35 -14.98 6.08
N ILE A 342 -3.61 -15.27 5.77
CA ILE A 342 -4.06 -15.31 4.37
C ILE A 342 -3.91 -13.96 3.66
N MET A 343 -4.23 -12.84 4.33
CA MET A 343 -4.18 -11.51 3.71
C MET A 343 -2.77 -10.91 3.59
N ALA A 344 -1.86 -11.23 4.53
CA ALA A 344 -0.52 -10.66 4.56
C ALA A 344 0.29 -10.74 3.25
N PRO A 345 0.41 -11.90 2.55
CA PRO A 345 1.27 -12.04 1.38
C PRO A 345 0.86 -11.15 0.19
N SER A 346 -0.41 -10.77 0.09
CA SER A 346 -0.90 -9.86 -0.96
C SER A 346 -0.19 -8.51 -0.96
N PHE A 347 0.28 -8.06 0.20
CA PHE A 347 1.04 -6.82 0.29
C PHE A 347 2.47 -6.97 -0.24
N ILE A 348 3.06 -8.18 -0.22
CA ILE A 348 4.37 -8.44 -0.84
C ILE A 348 4.22 -8.55 -2.36
N THR A 349 3.18 -9.23 -2.85
CA THR A 349 2.88 -9.29 -4.29
C THR A 349 2.61 -7.90 -4.86
N ALA A 350 1.91 -7.04 -4.13
CA ALA A 350 1.76 -5.63 -4.50
C ALA A 350 3.12 -4.90 -4.65
N ALA A 351 4.11 -5.17 -3.78
CA ALA A 351 5.46 -4.63 -3.94
C ALA A 351 6.14 -5.16 -5.22
N MET A 352 6.00 -6.46 -5.50
CA MET A 352 6.55 -7.07 -6.72
C MET A 352 5.95 -6.47 -8.00
N PHE A 353 4.64 -6.23 -8.00
CA PHE A 353 3.92 -5.59 -9.11
C PHE A 353 4.34 -4.14 -9.34
N LEU A 354 4.96 -3.49 -8.35
CA LEU A 354 5.58 -2.17 -8.51
C LEU A 354 7.02 -2.25 -9.02
N ILE A 355 7.79 -3.25 -8.58
CA ILE A 355 9.22 -3.35 -8.88
C ILE A 355 9.48 -3.87 -10.30
N LEU A 356 8.82 -4.94 -10.74
CA LEU A 356 9.10 -5.53 -12.05
C LEU A 356 8.84 -4.55 -13.22
N PRO A 357 7.69 -3.83 -13.28
CA PRO A 357 7.44 -2.89 -14.38
C PRO A 357 8.48 -1.78 -14.47
N ARG A 358 9.07 -1.39 -13.32
CA ARG A 358 10.19 -0.44 -13.26
C ARG A 358 11.43 -1.02 -13.93
N ILE A 359 11.80 -2.25 -13.61
CA ILE A 359 12.94 -2.94 -14.25
C ILE A 359 12.72 -3.05 -15.76
N VAL A 360 11.54 -3.52 -16.19
CA VAL A 360 11.18 -3.65 -17.60
C VAL A 360 11.26 -2.31 -18.34
N SER A 361 10.80 -1.23 -17.71
CA SER A 361 10.81 0.10 -18.32
C SER A 361 12.20 0.67 -18.56
N GLU A 362 13.19 0.23 -17.78
CA GLU A 362 14.57 0.73 -17.83
C GLU A 362 15.50 -0.13 -18.69
N ILE A 363 15.33 -1.45 -18.65
CA ILE A 363 16.09 -2.37 -19.49
C ILE A 363 15.65 -2.24 -20.95
N GLY A 364 14.34 -2.37 -21.20
CA GLY A 364 13.80 -2.34 -22.57
C GLY A 364 12.40 -2.91 -22.62
N ARG A 365 11.43 -2.09 -23.07
CA ARG A 365 10.03 -2.50 -23.24
C ARG A 365 9.84 -3.50 -24.38
N GLU A 366 10.79 -3.60 -25.29
CA GLU A 366 10.77 -4.53 -26.43
C GLU A 366 10.78 -6.00 -26.03
N TYR A 367 11.37 -6.35 -24.88
CA TYR A 367 11.47 -7.72 -24.40
C TYR A 367 10.27 -8.20 -23.59
N SER A 368 9.38 -7.28 -23.16
CA SER A 368 8.18 -7.63 -22.41
C SER A 368 6.95 -7.66 -23.33
N ARG A 369 6.12 -8.71 -23.20
CA ARG A 369 4.86 -8.82 -23.94
C ARG A 369 3.86 -7.74 -23.55
N MET A 370 3.85 -7.38 -22.27
CA MET A 370 2.91 -6.41 -21.73
C MET A 370 3.60 -5.06 -21.52
N PRO A 371 2.94 -3.94 -21.88
CA PRO A 371 3.42 -2.64 -21.46
C PRO A 371 3.42 -2.58 -19.92
N PRO A 372 4.47 -2.00 -19.29
CA PRO A 372 4.60 -1.92 -17.83
C PRO A 372 3.37 -1.36 -17.07
N ARG A 373 2.51 -0.56 -17.72
CA ARG A 373 1.24 -0.08 -17.12
C ARG A 373 0.21 -1.16 -16.88
N LEU A 374 0.13 -2.15 -17.78
CA LEU A 374 -0.87 -3.21 -17.66
C LEU A 374 -0.52 -4.17 -16.54
N TYR A 375 0.77 -4.36 -16.22
CA TYR A 375 1.17 -5.15 -15.07
C TYR A 375 0.55 -4.61 -13.77
N LEU A 376 0.78 -3.32 -13.47
CA LEU A 376 0.24 -2.73 -12.25
C LEU A 376 -1.30 -2.74 -12.27
N GLY A 377 -1.92 -2.38 -13.39
CA GLY A 377 -3.39 -2.33 -13.48
C GLY A 377 -4.06 -3.69 -13.31
N ILE A 378 -3.62 -4.71 -14.05
CA ILE A 378 -4.26 -6.03 -14.07
C ILE A 378 -3.95 -6.80 -12.78
N PHE A 379 -2.67 -6.90 -12.40
CA PHE A 379 -2.29 -7.74 -11.26
C PHE A 379 -2.72 -7.14 -9.93
N LEU A 380 -2.62 -5.83 -9.75
CA LEU A 380 -3.07 -5.19 -8.52
C LEU A 380 -4.60 -5.26 -8.36
N THR A 381 -5.36 -5.11 -9.44
CA THR A 381 -6.83 -5.22 -9.35
C THR A 381 -7.28 -6.65 -9.05
N ALA A 382 -6.61 -7.65 -9.64
CA ALA A 382 -6.85 -9.06 -9.30
C ALA A 382 -6.53 -9.35 -7.83
N ASP A 383 -5.41 -8.84 -7.31
CA ASP A 383 -4.98 -9.06 -5.91
C ASP A 383 -5.89 -8.34 -4.90
N VAL A 384 -6.34 -7.11 -5.20
CA VAL A 384 -7.35 -6.40 -4.39
C VAL A 384 -8.68 -7.15 -4.40
N THR A 385 -9.09 -7.68 -5.55
CA THR A 385 -10.33 -8.47 -5.65
C THR A 385 -10.21 -9.75 -4.82
N ALA A 386 -9.08 -10.44 -4.89
CA ALA A 386 -8.78 -11.61 -4.07
C ALA A 386 -8.81 -11.30 -2.57
N LEU A 387 -8.16 -10.21 -2.15
CA LEU A 387 -8.16 -9.73 -0.76
C LEU A 387 -9.57 -9.43 -0.26
N CYS A 388 -10.43 -8.82 -1.08
CA CYS A 388 -11.82 -8.58 -0.72
C CYS A 388 -12.59 -9.89 -0.50
N LEU A 389 -12.42 -10.88 -1.40
CA LEU A 389 -13.05 -12.20 -1.24
C LEU A 389 -12.55 -12.92 0.01
N GLN A 390 -11.25 -12.85 0.30
CA GLN A 390 -10.66 -13.44 1.51
C GLN A 390 -11.19 -12.78 2.79
N ALA A 391 -11.26 -11.44 2.81
CA ALA A 391 -11.81 -10.71 3.95
C ALA A 391 -13.29 -11.04 4.18
N ILE A 392 -14.08 -11.13 3.12
CA ILE A 392 -15.49 -11.53 3.19
C ILE A 392 -15.62 -12.99 3.66
N GLY A 393 -14.88 -13.92 3.06
CA GLY A 393 -14.92 -15.34 3.39
C GLY A 393 -14.47 -15.63 4.82
N GLY A 394 -13.37 -15.00 5.26
CA GLY A 394 -12.87 -15.11 6.63
C GLY A 394 -13.83 -14.52 7.66
N ALA A 395 -14.46 -13.39 7.34
CA ALA A 395 -15.49 -12.80 8.18
C ALA A 395 -16.70 -13.75 8.34
N LEU A 396 -17.23 -14.28 7.23
CA LEU A 396 -18.33 -15.24 7.24
C LEU A 396 -17.98 -16.51 8.01
N ALA A 397 -16.76 -17.02 7.86
CA ALA A 397 -16.28 -18.17 8.62
C ALA A 397 -16.19 -17.88 10.11
N SER A 398 -15.78 -16.66 10.51
CA SER A 398 -15.60 -16.30 11.93
C SER A 398 -16.90 -16.17 12.73
N VAL A 399 -18.02 -15.88 12.06
CA VAL A 399 -19.33 -15.73 12.72
C VAL A 399 -20.21 -16.97 12.58
N ALA A 400 -19.77 -17.96 11.80
CA ALA A 400 -20.54 -19.17 11.56
C ALA A 400 -20.64 -20.02 12.84
N THR A 401 -21.87 -20.44 13.15
CA THR A 401 -22.16 -21.35 14.29
C THR A 401 -22.24 -22.82 13.86
N THR A 402 -22.21 -23.09 12.56
CA THR A 402 -22.24 -24.45 11.98
C THR A 402 -21.02 -24.68 11.11
N LEU A 403 -20.57 -25.94 11.01
CA LEU A 403 -19.45 -26.32 10.15
C LEU A 403 -19.74 -26.01 8.67
N GLU A 404 -20.99 -26.18 8.23
CA GLU A 404 -21.41 -25.84 6.87
C GLU A 404 -21.27 -24.34 6.57
N GLY A 405 -21.67 -23.48 7.52
CA GLY A 405 -21.47 -22.03 7.42
C GLY A 405 -19.99 -21.64 7.37
N ALA A 406 -19.17 -22.30 8.20
CA ALA A 406 -17.73 -22.11 8.19
C ALA A 406 -17.09 -22.57 6.87
N ASN A 407 -17.50 -23.72 6.33
CA ASN A 407 -17.06 -24.22 5.02
C ASN A 407 -17.46 -23.27 3.89
N ARG A 408 -18.67 -22.68 3.94
CA ARG A 408 -19.10 -21.69 2.96
C ARG A 408 -18.21 -20.43 2.99
N GLY A 409 -17.88 -19.93 4.17
CA GLY A 409 -16.90 -18.84 4.33
C GLY A 409 -15.52 -19.22 3.82
N GLY A 410 -15.05 -20.44 4.16
CA GLY A 410 -13.80 -21.03 3.66
C GLY A 410 -13.74 -21.13 2.14
N ASN A 411 -14.83 -21.54 1.48
CA ASN A 411 -14.92 -21.62 0.01
C ASN A 411 -14.85 -20.25 -0.66
N ILE A 412 -15.44 -19.21 -0.06
CA ILE A 412 -15.34 -17.83 -0.56
C ILE A 412 -13.89 -17.33 -0.42
N MET A 413 -13.25 -17.65 0.71
CA MET A 413 -11.83 -17.32 0.94
C MET A 413 -10.91 -18.06 -0.04
N LEU A 414 -11.18 -19.34 -0.30
CA LEU A 414 -10.50 -20.17 -1.30
C LEU A 414 -10.62 -19.57 -2.70
N ALA A 415 -11.79 -19.07 -3.10
CA ALA A 415 -11.96 -18.41 -4.39
C ALA A 415 -11.01 -17.20 -4.56
N GLY A 416 -10.85 -16.38 -3.51
CA GLY A 416 -9.87 -15.30 -3.49
C GLY A 416 -8.44 -15.80 -3.63
N ILE A 417 -8.06 -16.84 -2.89
CA ILE A 417 -6.72 -17.46 -2.95
C ILE A 417 -6.43 -18.02 -4.35
N VAL A 418 -7.40 -18.65 -5.02
CA VAL A 418 -7.23 -19.19 -6.37
C VAL A 418 -7.02 -18.06 -7.40
N ILE A 419 -7.78 -16.97 -7.30
CA ILE A 419 -7.59 -15.79 -8.15
C ILE A 419 -6.19 -15.19 -7.95
N GLN A 420 -5.76 -15.07 -6.69
CA GLN A 420 -4.43 -14.58 -6.35
C GLN A 420 -3.32 -15.50 -6.87
N LEU A 421 -3.47 -16.82 -6.69
CA LEU A 421 -2.54 -17.82 -7.21
C LEU A 421 -2.40 -17.72 -8.72
N ALA A 422 -3.51 -17.62 -9.45
CA ALA A 422 -3.50 -17.46 -10.90
C ALA A 422 -2.80 -16.15 -11.32
N ALA A 423 -3.03 -15.06 -10.60
CA ALA A 423 -2.38 -13.76 -10.84
C ALA A 423 -0.86 -13.83 -10.62
N VAL A 424 -0.40 -14.41 -9.51
CA VAL A 424 1.03 -14.58 -9.19
C VAL A 424 1.70 -15.53 -10.19
N ALA A 425 1.08 -16.66 -10.52
CA ALA A 425 1.61 -17.60 -11.52
C ALA A 425 1.77 -16.95 -12.89
N LEU A 426 0.77 -16.17 -13.34
CA LEU A 426 0.87 -15.42 -14.60
C LEU A 426 1.96 -14.34 -14.53
N PHE A 427 2.10 -13.64 -13.41
CA PHE A 427 3.17 -12.68 -13.19
C PHE A 427 4.56 -13.34 -13.28
N ASP A 428 4.73 -14.53 -12.69
CA ASP A 428 5.97 -15.30 -12.76
C ASP A 428 6.30 -15.75 -14.18
N LEU A 429 5.30 -16.28 -14.91
CA LEU A 429 5.47 -16.65 -16.31
C LEU A 429 5.95 -15.48 -17.18
N LEU A 430 5.36 -14.29 -16.98
CA LEU A 430 5.78 -13.08 -17.69
C LEU A 430 7.16 -12.58 -17.26
N SER A 431 7.51 -12.73 -15.98
CA SER A 431 8.82 -12.35 -15.44
C SER A 431 9.92 -13.24 -16.00
N ILE A 432 9.70 -14.56 -16.02
CA ILE A 432 10.60 -15.55 -16.60
C ILE A 432 10.72 -15.32 -18.10
N GLU A 433 9.60 -15.10 -18.81
CA GLU A 433 9.62 -14.82 -20.23
C GLU A 433 10.46 -13.56 -20.55
N PHE A 434 10.28 -12.48 -19.79
CA PHE A 434 11.08 -11.28 -19.94
C PHE A 434 12.57 -11.56 -19.72
N ALA A 435 12.92 -12.29 -18.66
CA ALA A 435 14.31 -12.63 -18.35
C ALA A 435 14.95 -13.52 -19.44
N VAL A 436 14.23 -14.53 -19.93
CA VAL A 436 14.70 -15.43 -21.01
C VAL A 436 14.88 -14.66 -22.31
N ARG A 437 13.91 -13.82 -22.70
CA ARG A 437 13.99 -13.02 -23.93
C ARG A 437 15.12 -12.01 -23.91
N PHE A 438 15.35 -11.36 -22.77
CA PHE A 438 16.48 -10.46 -22.59
C PHE A 438 17.82 -11.22 -22.64
N THR A 439 17.89 -12.43 -22.06
CA THR A 439 19.08 -13.30 -22.15
C THR A 439 19.37 -13.73 -23.58
N LEU A 440 18.34 -14.08 -24.35
CA LEU A 440 18.44 -14.57 -25.72
C LEU A 440 18.45 -13.44 -26.77
N ASN A 441 18.38 -12.18 -26.36
CA ASN A 441 18.26 -11.01 -27.24
C ASN A 441 17.14 -11.14 -28.30
N ARG A 442 15.99 -11.72 -27.92
CA ARG A 442 14.82 -11.92 -28.79
C ARG A 442 13.67 -10.96 -28.42
N PRO A 443 13.62 -9.75 -28.97
CA PRO A 443 12.54 -8.80 -28.68
C PRO A 443 11.18 -9.35 -29.15
N VAL A 444 10.11 -9.09 -28.38
CA VAL A 444 8.72 -9.42 -28.72
C VAL A 444 8.21 -8.51 -29.83
N ARG A 445 8.59 -7.23 -29.75
CA ARG A 445 8.17 -6.19 -30.68
C ARG A 445 9.39 -5.72 -31.46
N ASN A 446 9.29 -5.77 -32.79
CA ASN A 446 10.21 -5.03 -33.64
C ASN A 446 9.90 -3.54 -33.45
N LEU A 447 10.76 -2.84 -32.70
CA LEU A 447 10.69 -1.38 -32.64
C LEU A 447 11.03 -0.87 -34.04
N GLN A 448 10.00 -0.42 -34.76
CA GLN A 448 10.07 0.08 -36.14
C GLN A 448 11.03 1.27 -36.31
N ASN A 449 11.48 1.88 -35.21
CA ASN A 449 12.27 3.12 -35.19
C ASN A 449 13.69 2.98 -34.62
N GLY A 450 14.35 1.81 -34.73
CA GLY A 450 15.81 1.69 -34.50
C GLY A 450 16.31 2.02 -33.08
N MET A 451 15.42 2.23 -32.12
CA MET A 451 15.74 2.51 -30.72
C MET A 451 16.13 1.19 -30.05
N LYS A 452 17.38 0.77 -30.24
CA LYS A 452 17.94 -0.42 -29.60
C LYS A 452 17.82 -0.28 -28.08
N SER A 453 17.50 -1.38 -27.40
CA SER A 453 17.68 -1.52 -25.94
C SER A 453 18.95 -0.80 -25.48
N ARG A 454 18.81 0.00 -24.41
CA ARG A 454 19.94 0.73 -23.79
C ARG A 454 21.06 -0.21 -23.34
N PHE A 455 20.74 -1.50 -23.18
CA PHE A 455 21.62 -2.55 -22.67
C PHE A 455 21.53 -3.81 -23.56
N GLY A 456 22.65 -4.27 -24.12
CA GLY A 456 22.68 -5.42 -25.04
C GLY A 456 22.86 -6.79 -24.37
N SER A 457 23.09 -6.82 -23.06
CA SER A 457 23.31 -8.05 -22.27
C SER A 457 23.21 -7.79 -20.77
N TRP A 458 22.96 -8.83 -19.97
CA TRP A 458 23.02 -8.77 -18.50
C TRP A 458 24.34 -8.20 -17.97
N LYS A 459 25.47 -8.45 -18.65
CA LYS A 459 26.79 -7.93 -18.25
C LYS A 459 26.91 -6.41 -18.39
N SER A 460 26.08 -5.81 -19.24
CA SER A 460 26.05 -4.35 -19.45
C SER A 460 25.16 -3.61 -18.45
N LEU A 461 24.38 -4.34 -17.65
CA LEU A 461 23.52 -3.75 -16.62
C LEU A 461 24.34 -3.42 -15.36
N PRO A 462 23.97 -2.36 -14.63
CA PRO A 462 24.45 -2.17 -13.27
C PRO A 462 24.13 -3.41 -12.42
N MET A 463 25.09 -3.86 -11.61
CA MET A 463 24.99 -5.10 -10.81
C MET A 463 23.71 -5.19 -9.98
N GLY A 464 23.14 -4.05 -9.57
CA GLY A 464 21.90 -4.01 -8.81
C GLY A 464 20.67 -4.59 -9.54
N VAL A 465 20.57 -4.44 -10.87
CA VAL A 465 19.42 -4.94 -11.63
C VAL A 465 19.31 -6.47 -11.64
N PRO A 466 20.37 -7.24 -12.00
CA PRO A 466 20.31 -8.70 -11.92
C PRO A 466 20.13 -9.21 -10.49
N LEU A 467 20.74 -8.56 -9.49
CA LEU A 467 20.52 -8.88 -8.07
C LEU A 467 19.05 -8.68 -7.67
N MET A 468 18.40 -7.63 -8.16
CA MET A 468 16.98 -7.40 -7.90
C MET A 468 16.10 -8.44 -8.60
N MET A 469 16.40 -8.80 -9.84
CA MET A 469 15.69 -9.85 -10.57
C MET A 469 15.80 -11.19 -9.85
N LEU A 470 16.98 -11.50 -9.30
CA LEU A 470 17.19 -12.68 -8.46
C LEU A 470 16.35 -12.61 -7.17
N GLY A 471 16.35 -11.47 -6.48
CA GLY A 471 15.52 -11.26 -5.29
C GLY A 471 14.02 -11.40 -5.58
N LEU A 472 13.54 -10.86 -6.71
CA LEU A 472 12.16 -11.03 -7.16
C LEU A 472 11.83 -12.50 -7.44
N ALA A 473 12.73 -13.24 -8.09
CA ALA A 473 12.52 -14.65 -8.40
C ALA A 473 12.49 -15.53 -7.16
N ILE A 474 13.36 -15.26 -6.17
CA ILE A 474 13.35 -15.98 -4.89
C ILE A 474 12.05 -15.67 -4.14
N ALA A 475 11.70 -14.38 -3.99
CA ALA A 475 10.48 -14.01 -3.28
C ALA A 475 9.21 -14.57 -3.96
N SER A 476 9.15 -14.53 -5.30
CA SER A 476 7.99 -15.03 -6.04
C SER A 476 7.84 -16.53 -5.95
N LEU A 477 8.94 -17.28 -6.02
CA LEU A 477 8.94 -18.73 -5.83
C LEU A 477 8.35 -19.13 -4.47
N PHE A 478 8.76 -18.50 -3.38
CA PHE A 478 8.25 -18.82 -2.04
C PHE A 478 6.78 -18.40 -1.87
N ILE A 479 6.37 -17.27 -2.44
CA ILE A 479 4.96 -16.86 -2.45
C ILE A 479 4.10 -17.84 -3.25
N LEU A 480 4.61 -18.36 -4.38
CA LEU A 480 3.93 -19.36 -5.18
C LEU A 480 3.78 -20.67 -4.40
N ILE A 481 4.84 -21.14 -3.73
CA ILE A 481 4.80 -22.34 -2.86
C ILE A 481 3.73 -22.19 -1.77
N ARG A 482 3.71 -21.05 -1.07
CA ARG A 482 2.65 -20.75 -0.08
C ARG A 482 1.27 -20.75 -0.71
N SER A 483 1.09 -20.09 -1.86
CA SER A 483 -0.22 -19.96 -2.51
C SER A 483 -0.78 -21.33 -2.91
N VAL A 484 0.07 -22.25 -3.36
CA VAL A 484 -0.30 -23.65 -3.61
C VAL A 484 -0.68 -24.35 -2.31
N TYR A 485 0.16 -24.25 -1.26
CA TYR A 485 -0.14 -24.84 0.05
C TYR A 485 -1.51 -24.38 0.59
N ARG A 486 -1.79 -23.07 0.57
CA ARG A 486 -3.06 -22.50 1.04
C ARG A 486 -4.27 -22.94 0.23
N THR A 487 -4.09 -23.10 -1.08
CA THR A 487 -5.15 -23.64 -1.93
C THR A 487 -5.49 -25.06 -1.50
N ILE A 488 -4.48 -25.91 -1.27
CA ILE A 488 -4.69 -27.30 -0.84
C ILE A 488 -5.29 -27.35 0.58
N GLU A 489 -4.77 -26.55 1.51
CA GLU A 489 -5.25 -26.50 2.90
C GLU A 489 -6.75 -26.17 3.00
N LEU A 490 -7.23 -25.15 2.26
CA LEU A 490 -8.64 -24.77 2.32
C LEU A 490 -9.54 -25.63 1.44
N THR A 491 -8.99 -26.33 0.44
CA THR A 491 -9.73 -27.35 -0.31
C THR A 491 -9.98 -28.59 0.56
N ASP A 492 -9.06 -28.93 1.45
CA ASP A 492 -9.18 -30.03 2.43
C ASP A 492 -10.19 -29.72 3.56
N GLY A 493 -10.58 -28.46 3.70
CA GLY A 493 -11.58 -27.98 4.67
C GLY A 493 -11.07 -27.92 6.11
N TRP A 494 -11.93 -27.48 7.04
CA TRP A 494 -11.55 -27.22 8.44
C TRP A 494 -11.16 -28.46 9.24
N ASN A 495 -11.57 -29.66 8.79
CA ASN A 495 -11.22 -30.94 9.40
C ASN A 495 -10.14 -31.71 8.60
N GLY A 496 -9.48 -31.04 7.67
CA GLY A 496 -8.47 -31.64 6.79
C GLY A 496 -7.22 -32.14 7.55
N ALA A 497 -6.52 -33.11 6.96
CA ALA A 497 -5.25 -33.61 7.48
C ALA A 497 -4.14 -32.54 7.41
N ILE A 498 -4.27 -31.60 6.47
CA ILE A 498 -3.26 -30.57 6.23
C ILE A 498 -3.35 -29.45 7.27
N ILE A 499 -4.56 -28.99 7.59
CA ILE A 499 -4.78 -27.95 8.60
C ILE A 499 -4.49 -28.45 10.03
N SER A 500 -4.69 -29.75 10.26
CA SER A 500 -4.39 -30.42 11.54
C SER A 500 -2.90 -30.78 11.72
N THR A 501 -2.04 -30.53 10.72
CA THR A 501 -0.61 -30.80 10.83
C THR A 501 0.21 -29.51 10.96
N GLU A 502 0.69 -29.23 12.17
CA GLU A 502 1.49 -28.03 12.48
C GLU A 502 2.72 -27.83 11.58
N LYS A 503 3.43 -28.91 11.24
CA LYS A 503 4.71 -28.84 10.53
C LYS A 503 4.59 -28.19 9.15
N TRP A 504 3.51 -28.50 8.42
CA TRP A 504 3.29 -27.98 7.07
C TRP A 504 2.96 -26.49 7.09
N PHE A 505 2.12 -26.07 8.04
CA PHE A 505 1.80 -24.66 8.26
C PHE A 505 3.06 -23.84 8.56
N ASN A 506 3.89 -24.30 9.50
CA ASN A 506 5.08 -23.56 9.89
C ASN A 506 6.09 -23.37 8.75
N TRP A 507 6.30 -24.38 7.90
CA TRP A 507 7.26 -24.30 6.80
C TRP A 507 6.70 -23.59 5.56
N PHE A 508 5.55 -24.04 5.06
CA PHE A 508 5.01 -23.58 3.78
C PHE A 508 4.22 -22.29 3.88
N ASP A 509 3.71 -21.96 5.07
CA ASP A 509 3.08 -20.67 5.31
C ASP A 509 4.07 -19.68 5.91
N GLY A 510 4.43 -19.86 7.19
CA GLY A 510 5.29 -18.94 7.93
C GLY A 510 6.68 -18.81 7.33
N GLY A 511 7.36 -19.93 7.14
CA GLY A 511 8.72 -19.99 6.61
C GLY A 511 8.83 -19.34 5.23
N ALA A 512 7.87 -19.59 4.34
CA ALA A 512 7.86 -19.02 3.00
C ALA A 512 7.82 -17.49 3.00
N ILE A 513 6.98 -16.87 3.85
CA ILE A 513 6.89 -15.40 3.93
C ILE A 513 8.06 -14.79 4.67
N VAL A 514 8.59 -15.45 5.71
CA VAL A 514 9.85 -15.01 6.33
C VAL A 514 10.95 -14.94 5.27
N VAL A 515 11.12 -15.98 4.45
CA VAL A 515 12.14 -15.99 3.38
C VAL A 515 11.87 -14.88 2.36
N ALA A 516 10.63 -14.67 1.92
CA ALA A 516 10.29 -13.58 1.01
C ALA A 516 10.60 -12.19 1.61
N MET A 517 10.24 -11.96 2.88
CA MET A 517 10.53 -10.70 3.58
C MET A 517 12.02 -10.46 3.79
N VAL A 518 12.76 -11.50 4.18
CA VAL A 518 14.23 -11.44 4.31
C VAL A 518 14.88 -11.16 2.95
N THR A 519 14.36 -11.77 1.89
CA THR A 519 14.81 -11.52 0.52
C THR A 519 14.68 -10.04 0.16
N PHE A 520 13.56 -9.38 0.48
CA PHE A 520 13.42 -7.94 0.26
C PHE A 520 14.26 -7.08 1.22
N ASN A 521 14.65 -7.59 2.39
CA ASN A 521 15.58 -6.90 3.29
C ASN A 521 17.01 -6.90 2.74
N VAL A 522 17.43 -7.99 2.10
CA VAL A 522 18.77 -8.14 1.48
C VAL A 522 18.80 -7.46 0.11
N PHE A 523 17.87 -7.84 -0.77
CA PHE A 523 17.73 -7.30 -2.13
C PHE A 523 16.79 -6.09 -2.14
N HIS A 524 17.09 -5.11 -1.29
CA HIS A 524 16.19 -3.98 -1.13
C HIS A 524 16.24 -3.04 -2.35
N PRO A 525 15.09 -2.66 -2.93
CA PRO A 525 15.02 -1.88 -4.18
C PRO A 525 15.67 -0.50 -4.04
N GLY A 526 15.71 0.04 -2.83
CA GLY A 526 16.38 1.30 -2.51
C GLY A 526 17.92 1.26 -2.60
N TYR A 527 18.56 0.08 -2.59
CA TYR A 527 20.00 -0.06 -2.86
C TYR A 527 20.25 -0.37 -4.33
N LEU A 528 19.47 -1.31 -4.88
CA LEU A 528 19.79 -1.96 -6.14
C LEU A 528 19.28 -1.19 -7.38
N ILE A 529 18.21 -0.39 -7.23
CA ILE A 529 17.56 0.32 -8.34
C ILE A 529 17.65 1.86 -8.17
N GLN A 530 18.45 2.35 -7.22
CA GLN A 530 18.52 3.79 -6.88
C GLN A 530 18.98 4.67 -8.06
N GLY A 531 19.80 4.13 -8.98
CA GLY A 531 20.27 4.83 -10.19
C GLY A 531 19.22 5.02 -11.29
N PHE A 532 18.06 4.35 -11.19
CA PHE A 532 17.03 4.35 -12.23
C PHE A 532 15.87 5.33 -11.97
N GLY A 533 16.04 6.30 -11.06
CA GLY A 533 15.05 7.34 -10.76
C GLY A 533 13.82 6.81 -10.00
N ASN A 534 13.38 7.50 -8.95
CA ASN A 534 12.23 7.11 -8.11
C ASN A 534 10.85 7.38 -8.76
N LYS A 535 10.74 7.18 -10.07
CA LYS A 535 9.60 7.51 -10.92
C LYS A 535 8.47 6.48 -10.90
N LEU A 536 8.21 5.86 -9.75
CA LEU A 536 7.14 4.86 -9.58
C LEU A 536 5.72 5.46 -9.83
N LEU A 537 5.60 6.79 -9.87
CA LEU A 537 4.35 7.50 -10.15
C LEU A 537 4.33 8.24 -11.50
N ASP A 538 5.38 8.12 -12.32
CA ASP A 538 5.43 8.73 -13.68
C ASP A 538 5.00 7.75 -14.77
N PHE A 539 3.98 6.91 -14.51
CA PHE A 539 3.49 5.98 -15.52
C PHE A 539 2.66 6.70 -16.58
N ASN A 540 3.35 7.51 -17.37
CA ASN A 540 2.76 8.54 -18.18
C ASN A 540 2.81 8.22 -19.65
N LEU A 541 1.60 8.11 -20.23
CA LEU A 541 1.37 7.87 -21.64
C LEU A 541 2.23 8.78 -22.51
N SER A 542 3.20 8.19 -23.17
CA SER A 542 3.68 8.68 -24.45
C SER A 542 3.65 7.47 -25.39
N LEU A 543 2.61 7.43 -26.23
CA LEU A 543 2.86 7.00 -27.60
C LEU A 543 3.92 7.97 -28.13
N PRO A 544 4.98 7.52 -28.80
CA PRO A 544 5.65 8.41 -29.73
C PRO A 544 4.57 8.79 -30.75
N VAL A 545 4.04 10.01 -30.66
CA VAL A 545 3.46 10.61 -31.85
C VAL A 545 4.64 10.77 -32.77
N ASP A 546 4.59 10.01 -33.86
CA ASP A 546 5.64 9.93 -34.85
C ASP A 546 5.94 11.36 -35.31
N SER A 547 7.15 11.83 -35.02
CA SER A 547 7.61 13.15 -35.48
C SER A 547 7.75 13.21 -37.00
N SER A 548 7.48 12.11 -37.72
CA SER A 548 7.37 12.01 -39.17
C SER A 548 6.08 12.63 -39.73
N GLU A 549 4.96 12.64 -38.98
CA GLU A 549 3.69 13.23 -39.45
C GLU A 549 3.72 14.77 -39.43
N LYS A 550 4.50 15.37 -38.52
CA LYS A 550 4.69 16.83 -38.52
C LYS A 550 5.53 17.31 -39.70
N SER A 551 6.54 16.55 -40.13
CA SER A 551 7.35 16.92 -41.29
C SER A 551 6.62 16.74 -42.63
N LEU A 552 5.57 15.91 -42.69
CA LEU A 552 4.79 15.72 -43.92
C LEU A 552 3.63 16.72 -44.05
N GLN A 553 3.11 17.26 -42.94
CA GLN A 553 2.14 18.35 -42.97
C GLN A 553 2.79 19.73 -43.17
N GLU A 554 4.05 19.91 -42.78
CA GLU A 554 4.75 21.20 -42.96
C GLU A 554 5.30 21.38 -44.39
N ASN A 555 5.48 20.29 -45.16
CA ASN A 555 5.93 20.33 -46.57
C ASN A 555 4.80 20.28 -47.61
N SER A 556 3.53 20.20 -47.18
CA SER A 556 2.36 20.26 -48.08
C SER A 556 1.61 21.61 -48.02
N VAL A 557 2.19 22.58 -47.31
CA VAL A 557 1.74 23.98 -47.29
C VAL A 557 2.94 24.89 -47.60
N VAL A 558 3.48 24.75 -48.81
CA VAL A 558 4.26 25.78 -49.51
C VAL A 558 3.84 25.78 -50.97
#